data_AF-A0A4S8IIX9-F1
#
_entry.id   AF-A0A4S8IIX9-F1
#
_cell.length_a   1.000
_cell.length_b   1.000
_cell.length_c   1.000
_cell.angle_alpha   90.00
_cell.angle_beta   90.00
_cell.angle_gamma   90.00
#
_symmetry.space_group_name_H-M   'P 1'
#
loop_
_entity.id
_entity.type
_entity.pdbx_description
1 polymer ?
#
loop_
_entity_poly.entity_id
_entity_poly.type
_entity_poly.pdbx_seq_one_letter_code
_entity_poly.pdbx_strand_id
1 'polypeptide(L)'
;MGHDIIADVGSDPGILFPVSGGAVAFCGRMMRAVESTSSLRSSKMSPVESPREENVYMAKLAEQAERYEEMVEFMEKVVKTINGEELTVEERNLLSVAYKNVIGARRASWRIISSIEQKEESRGNEDHVTLIKEYRSKVEAELSKICDGILKLLDTHLVPSATTAESKVFYLKMKGDYHRYLAEFKTGAERKEAAESTLLAYKSAQDIALADLAPTHPIRLGLALNFSVFYYEILNSPDRACSLAKQAFDEAISELDTLGEESYKDSTLIMQLLRDNLTLWTSDITEDGADEIKEAPKKESGEGQ
;
A
#
# COMPACT_ATOMS: atom_id res chain seq x y z
N MET A 1 29.88 -56.17 -9.48
CA MET A 1 29.08 -54.93 -9.56
C MET A 1 30.11 -53.80 -9.52
N GLY A 2 30.71 -53.37 -10.63
CA GLY A 2 30.12 -52.58 -11.72
C GLY A 2 30.25 -51.09 -11.34
N HIS A 3 31.41 -50.47 -11.53
CA HIS A 3 31.88 -49.63 -12.67
C HIS A 3 31.31 -48.20 -12.74
N ASP A 4 32.25 -47.25 -12.85
CA ASP A 4 32.16 -45.80 -12.99
C ASP A 4 31.33 -45.29 -14.19
N ILE A 5 30.91 -44.01 -14.15
CA ILE A 5 31.36 -42.92 -15.06
C ILE A 5 30.60 -41.60 -14.80
N ILE A 6 31.37 -40.52 -14.88
CA ILE A 6 31.08 -39.07 -14.81
C ILE A 6 30.20 -38.59 -15.97
N ALA A 7 29.32 -37.60 -15.72
CA ALA A 7 29.01 -36.56 -16.70
C ALA A 7 28.53 -35.25 -16.02
N ASP A 8 29.25 -34.19 -16.34
CA ASP A 8 29.07 -32.76 -16.04
C ASP A 8 28.27 -32.11 -17.19
N VAL A 9 27.30 -31.21 -16.89
CA VAL A 9 26.83 -30.16 -17.81
C VAL A 9 26.24 -28.96 -17.03
N GLY A 10 26.97 -27.83 -17.04
CA GLY A 10 26.52 -26.43 -17.20
C GLY A 10 25.55 -25.85 -16.15
N SER A 11 25.91 -24.91 -15.28
CA SER A 11 26.37 -23.54 -15.55
C SER A 11 25.63 -22.85 -16.70
N ASP A 12 24.53 -22.19 -16.36
CA ASP A 12 24.16 -20.93 -17.00
C ASP A 12 23.59 -19.95 -15.93
N PRO A 13 24.31 -18.88 -15.58
CA PRO A 13 23.88 -17.86 -14.64
C PRO A 13 23.34 -16.66 -15.42
N GLY A 14 22.05 -16.33 -15.28
CA GLY A 14 21.58 -15.04 -15.78
C GLY A 14 20.13 -14.99 -16.21
N ILE A 15 19.21 -14.96 -15.23
CA ILE A 15 18.02 -14.11 -15.36
C ILE A 15 17.85 -13.39 -14.02
N LEU A 16 18.65 -12.33 -13.84
CA LEU A 16 18.31 -11.25 -12.93
C LEU A 16 17.01 -10.64 -13.47
N PHE A 17 15.87 -11.00 -12.89
CA PHE A 17 14.67 -10.19 -13.06
C PHE A 17 14.90 -8.90 -12.27
N PRO A 18 14.79 -7.70 -12.87
CA PRO A 18 14.70 -6.47 -12.11
C PRO A 18 13.30 -6.48 -11.49
N VAL A 19 13.23 -6.90 -10.23
CA VAL A 19 12.00 -6.89 -9.45
C VAL A 19 11.82 -5.48 -8.91
N SER A 20 11.13 -4.62 -9.66
CA SER A 20 10.57 -3.34 -9.18
C SER A 20 9.41 -3.54 -8.18
N GLY A 21 9.48 -4.60 -7.37
CA GLY A 21 8.44 -5.08 -6.45
C GLY A 21 8.80 -4.95 -4.96
N GLY A 22 9.85 -4.19 -4.61
CA GLY A 22 10.37 -4.09 -3.24
C GLY A 22 9.44 -3.41 -2.23
N ALA A 23 8.53 -2.53 -2.67
CA ALA A 23 7.71 -1.73 -1.75
C ALA A 23 6.43 -2.45 -1.25
N VAL A 24 5.96 -3.48 -1.96
CA VAL A 24 4.61 -4.05 -1.72
C VAL A 24 4.60 -5.09 -0.59
N ALA A 25 5.74 -5.70 -0.26
CA ALA A 25 5.81 -6.74 0.76
C ALA A 25 5.84 -6.21 2.21
N PHE A 26 6.05 -4.91 2.42
CA PHE A 26 6.43 -4.40 3.74
C PHE A 26 5.34 -3.56 4.44
N CYS A 27 4.37 -3.02 3.70
CA CYS A 27 3.25 -2.29 4.28
C CYS A 27 2.39 -3.17 5.22
N GLY A 28 2.41 -4.49 5.05
CA GLY A 28 1.75 -5.45 5.96
C GLY A 28 2.33 -5.50 7.38
N ARG A 29 3.62 -5.15 7.58
CA ARG A 29 4.27 -5.18 8.92
C ARG A 29 3.92 -3.99 9.81
N MET A 30 3.50 -2.87 9.23
CA MET A 30 3.34 -1.60 9.94
C MET A 30 2.23 -1.58 11.00
N MET A 31 1.30 -2.56 11.01
CA MET A 31 0.30 -2.72 12.07
C MET A 31 0.50 -3.98 12.95
N ARG A 32 1.53 -4.80 12.70
CA ARG A 32 1.88 -5.86 13.66
C ARG A 32 2.70 -5.36 14.85
N ALA A 33 3.15 -4.09 14.83
CA ALA A 33 3.97 -3.51 15.90
C ALA A 33 3.17 -2.93 17.07
N VAL A 34 1.84 -2.78 16.94
CA VAL A 34 0.99 -2.16 17.97
C VAL A 34 0.38 -3.15 18.97
N GLU A 35 0.38 -4.47 18.71
CA GLU A 35 -0.45 -5.36 19.54
C GLU A 35 0.32 -6.58 20.07
N SER A 36 0.82 -6.44 21.30
CA SER A 36 1.20 -7.55 22.16
C SER A 36 0.15 -7.71 23.26
N THR A 37 -0.49 -8.89 23.26
CA THR A 37 -1.28 -9.49 24.36
C THR A 37 -2.68 -8.93 24.67
N SER A 38 -3.67 -9.28 23.85
CA SER A 38 -5.05 -9.41 24.37
C SER A 38 -5.26 -10.82 24.93
N SER A 39 -5.10 -10.97 26.24
CA SER A 39 -5.52 -12.18 26.95
C SER A 39 -7.05 -12.25 26.96
N LEU A 40 -7.62 -13.24 26.25
CA LEU A 40 -9.02 -13.61 26.38
C LEU A 40 -9.27 -14.15 27.80
N ARG A 41 -9.54 -13.26 28.76
CA ARG A 41 -10.14 -13.65 30.04
C ARG A 41 -11.62 -13.85 29.85
N SER A 42 -12.05 -15.10 30.05
CA SER A 42 -13.45 -15.50 30.14
C SER A 42 -14.18 -14.68 31.21
N SER A 43 -15.10 -13.80 30.78
CA SER A 43 -16.12 -13.21 31.65
C SER A 43 -17.49 -13.68 31.19
N LYS A 44 -18.29 -14.16 32.15
CA LYS A 44 -19.66 -14.66 31.98
C LYS A 44 -20.52 -13.68 31.17
N MET A 45 -21.18 -14.18 30.11
CA MET A 45 -22.17 -13.45 29.31
C MET A 45 -23.45 -13.19 30.11
N SER A 46 -23.89 -11.93 30.13
CA SER A 46 -25.24 -11.48 30.47
C SER A 46 -25.80 -10.59 29.34
N PRO A 47 -27.14 -10.50 29.16
CA PRO A 47 -27.74 -10.29 27.84
C PRO A 47 -28.15 -8.84 27.60
N VAL A 48 -27.53 -8.21 26.60
CA VAL A 48 -28.04 -7.76 25.28
C VAL A 48 -26.85 -6.97 24.76
N GLU A 49 -25.90 -7.64 24.13
CA GLU A 49 -24.86 -6.94 23.37
C GLU A 49 -25.57 -6.15 22.27
N SER A 50 -25.28 -4.86 22.19
CA SER A 50 -25.84 -4.04 21.11
C SER A 50 -25.45 -4.66 19.76
N PRO A 51 -26.25 -4.48 18.68
CA PRO A 51 -25.88 -4.99 17.36
C PRO A 51 -24.47 -4.53 16.92
N ARG A 52 -23.99 -3.39 17.42
CA ARG A 52 -22.63 -2.90 17.20
C ARG A 52 -21.59 -3.79 17.87
N GLU A 53 -21.75 -4.09 19.16
CA GLU A 53 -20.84 -4.94 19.93
C GLU A 53 -20.78 -6.37 19.37
N GLU A 54 -21.92 -6.94 18.97
CA GLU A 54 -21.97 -8.27 18.34
C GLU A 54 -21.16 -8.29 17.04
N ASN A 55 -21.32 -7.27 16.18
CA ASN A 55 -20.56 -7.19 14.92
C ASN A 55 -19.06 -6.95 15.18
N VAL A 56 -18.68 -6.18 16.20
CA VAL A 56 -17.26 -6.01 16.58
C VAL A 56 -16.66 -7.33 17.08
N TYR A 57 -17.40 -8.08 17.91
CA TYR A 57 -16.97 -9.40 18.36
C TYR A 57 -16.78 -10.36 17.18
N MET A 58 -17.74 -10.39 16.26
CA MET A 58 -17.66 -11.23 15.06
C MET A 58 -16.52 -10.81 14.12
N ALA A 59 -16.21 -9.51 14.00
CA ALA A 59 -15.06 -9.03 13.23
C ALA A 59 -13.73 -9.53 13.83
N LYS A 60 -13.58 -9.48 15.16
CA LYS A 60 -12.40 -10.02 15.86
C LYS A 60 -12.26 -11.55 15.69
N LEU A 61 -13.38 -12.27 15.69
CA LEU A 61 -13.38 -13.71 15.42
C LEU A 61 -12.99 -14.01 13.97
N ALA A 62 -13.52 -13.25 13.01
CA ALA A 62 -13.19 -13.38 11.60
C ALA A 62 -11.70 -13.05 11.32
N GLU A 63 -11.13 -12.06 12.01
CA GLU A 63 -9.71 -11.75 11.96
C GLU A 63 -8.84 -12.93 12.42
N GLN A 64 -9.15 -13.53 13.58
CA GLN A 64 -8.43 -14.70 14.09
C GLN A 64 -8.55 -15.93 13.19
N ALA A 65 -9.65 -16.03 12.45
CA ALA A 65 -9.88 -17.07 11.45
C ALA A 65 -9.32 -16.73 10.06
N GLU A 66 -8.68 -15.56 9.89
CA GLU A 66 -8.19 -15.02 8.61
C GLU A 66 -9.27 -14.90 7.52
N ARG A 67 -10.55 -14.81 7.92
CA ARG A 67 -11.70 -14.65 6.99
C ARG A 67 -12.02 -13.17 6.79
N TYR A 68 -11.08 -12.44 6.19
CA TYR A 68 -11.15 -10.98 6.07
C TYR A 68 -12.33 -10.45 5.25
N GLU A 69 -12.88 -11.25 4.33
CA GLU A 69 -14.09 -10.87 3.57
C GLU A 69 -15.32 -10.74 4.48
N GLU A 70 -15.53 -11.68 5.40
CA GLU A 70 -16.58 -11.57 6.41
C GLU A 70 -16.26 -10.49 7.44
N MET A 71 -14.99 -10.33 7.80
CA MET A 71 -14.56 -9.23 8.68
C MET A 71 -14.97 -7.87 8.10
N VAL A 72 -14.82 -7.67 6.79
CA VAL A 72 -15.33 -6.47 6.10
C VAL A 72 -16.83 -6.36 6.27
N GLU A 73 -17.60 -7.43 6.02
CA GLU A 73 -19.07 -7.39 6.17
C GLU A 73 -19.53 -7.00 7.58
N PHE A 74 -18.88 -7.51 8.63
CA PHE A 74 -19.18 -7.15 10.01
C PHE A 74 -18.83 -5.68 10.30
N MET A 75 -17.65 -5.23 9.85
CA MET A 75 -17.25 -3.84 10.05
C MET A 75 -18.08 -2.84 9.24
N GLU A 76 -18.56 -3.21 8.05
CA GLU A 76 -19.53 -2.40 7.32
C GLU A 76 -20.85 -2.22 8.09
N LYS A 77 -21.31 -3.26 8.79
CA LYS A 77 -22.50 -3.18 9.64
C LYS A 77 -22.26 -2.23 10.81
N VAL A 78 -21.10 -2.29 11.45
CA VAL A 78 -20.69 -1.34 12.51
C VAL A 78 -20.72 0.09 11.99
N VAL A 79 -20.16 0.36 10.80
CA VAL A 79 -20.17 1.71 10.21
C VAL A 79 -21.59 2.18 9.83
N LYS A 80 -22.48 1.26 9.44
CA LYS A 80 -23.87 1.61 9.09
C LYS A 80 -24.76 1.82 10.32
N THR A 81 -24.35 1.35 11.50
CA THR A 81 -25.10 1.56 12.75
C THR A 81 -24.67 2.80 13.54
N ILE A 82 -23.54 3.43 13.20
CA ILE A 82 -23.13 4.71 13.81
C ILE A 82 -24.01 5.86 13.28
N ASN A 83 -24.94 6.34 14.11
CA ASN A 83 -25.85 7.44 13.79
C ASN A 83 -25.15 8.81 13.91
N GLY A 84 -24.07 9.00 13.15
CA GLY A 84 -23.22 10.21 13.22
C GLY A 84 -22.20 10.20 14.36
N GLU A 85 -22.11 9.11 15.11
CA GLU A 85 -21.05 8.86 16.09
C GLU A 85 -19.73 8.50 15.40
N GLU A 86 -18.62 8.77 16.08
CA GLU A 86 -17.28 8.38 15.63
C GLU A 86 -17.01 6.91 15.98
N LEU A 87 -16.23 6.23 15.14
CA LEU A 87 -15.69 4.92 15.51
C LEU A 87 -14.66 5.09 16.62
N THR A 88 -14.63 4.14 17.55
CA THR A 88 -13.52 4.04 18.49
C THR A 88 -12.21 3.72 17.75
N VAL A 89 -11.07 3.97 18.41
CA VAL A 89 -9.75 3.63 17.82
C VAL A 89 -9.66 2.16 17.45
N GLU A 90 -10.18 1.26 18.28
CA GLU A 90 -10.20 -0.19 18.02
C GLU A 90 -11.04 -0.52 16.79
N GLU A 91 -12.28 -0.02 16.70
CA GLU A 91 -13.16 -0.28 15.55
C GLU A 91 -12.60 0.29 14.25
N ARG A 92 -12.01 1.49 14.31
CA ARG A 92 -11.33 2.12 13.17
C ARG A 92 -10.17 1.25 12.68
N ASN A 93 -9.38 0.70 13.61
CA ASN A 93 -8.26 -0.18 13.28
C ASN A 93 -8.77 -1.50 12.66
N LEU A 94 -9.78 -2.14 13.25
CA LEU A 94 -10.40 -3.36 12.71
C LEU A 94 -10.92 -3.14 11.27
N LEU A 95 -11.62 -2.04 11.01
CA LEU A 95 -12.08 -1.68 9.66
C LEU A 95 -10.90 -1.58 8.69
N SER A 96 -9.83 -0.90 9.10
CA SER A 96 -8.64 -0.75 8.26
C SER A 96 -7.92 -2.08 8.02
N VAL A 97 -7.82 -2.96 9.02
CA VAL A 97 -7.20 -4.29 8.87
C VAL A 97 -8.01 -5.15 7.90
N ALA A 98 -9.34 -5.17 8.06
CA ALA A 98 -10.23 -5.96 7.23
C ALA A 98 -10.08 -5.61 5.74
N TYR A 99 -10.28 -4.34 5.40
CA TYR A 99 -10.20 -3.90 4.01
C TYR A 99 -8.78 -3.98 3.44
N LYS A 100 -7.73 -3.77 4.25
CA LYS A 100 -6.34 -3.88 3.81
C LYS A 100 -5.97 -5.31 3.41
N ASN A 101 -6.40 -6.31 4.17
CA ASN A 101 -6.14 -7.71 3.83
C ASN A 101 -6.91 -8.12 2.58
N VAL A 102 -8.19 -7.75 2.49
CA VAL A 102 -9.03 -8.06 1.32
C VAL A 102 -8.48 -7.43 0.04
N ILE A 103 -8.14 -6.13 0.06
CA ILE A 103 -7.58 -5.46 -1.13
C ILE A 103 -6.16 -5.92 -1.43
N GLY A 104 -5.35 -6.23 -0.41
CA GLY A 104 -3.97 -6.70 -0.56
C GLY A 104 -3.89 -8.01 -1.34
N ALA A 105 -4.70 -8.99 -0.97
CA ALA A 105 -4.77 -10.28 -1.67
C ALA A 105 -5.16 -10.10 -3.15
N ARG A 106 -6.21 -9.30 -3.42
CA ARG A 106 -6.71 -9.04 -4.77
C ARG A 106 -5.71 -8.27 -5.64
N ARG A 107 -5.01 -7.29 -5.07
CA ARG A 107 -3.93 -6.55 -5.75
C ARG A 107 -2.74 -7.45 -6.08
N ALA A 108 -2.39 -8.40 -5.20
CA ALA A 108 -1.33 -9.37 -5.47
C ALA A 108 -1.71 -10.29 -6.64
N SER A 109 -2.94 -10.84 -6.63
CA SER A 109 -3.47 -11.62 -7.74
C SER A 109 -3.43 -10.85 -9.07
N TRP A 110 -3.91 -9.61 -9.07
CA TRP A 110 -3.90 -8.77 -10.28
C TRP A 110 -2.49 -8.54 -10.84
N ARG A 111 -1.49 -8.26 -9.99
CA ARG A 111 -0.08 -8.10 -10.42
C ARG A 111 0.46 -9.37 -11.07
N ILE A 112 0.19 -10.53 -10.47
CA ILE A 112 0.64 -11.83 -11.00
C ILE A 112 0.02 -12.08 -12.37
N ILE A 113 -1.30 -11.89 -12.49
CA ILE A 113 -2.02 -12.09 -13.75
C ILE A 113 -1.52 -11.13 -14.83
N SER A 114 -1.33 -9.85 -14.50
CA SER A 114 -0.79 -8.85 -15.44
C SER A 114 0.63 -9.19 -15.91
N SER A 115 1.47 -9.75 -15.02
CA SER A 115 2.81 -10.21 -15.40
C SER A 115 2.76 -11.43 -16.33
N ILE A 116 1.82 -12.36 -16.11
CA ILE A 116 1.62 -13.52 -16.98
C ILE A 116 1.10 -13.07 -18.35
N GLU A 117 0.15 -12.12 -18.39
CA GLU A 117 -0.35 -11.51 -19.62
C GLU A 117 0.78 -10.96 -20.48
N GLN A 118 1.66 -10.12 -19.89
CA GLN A 118 2.81 -9.53 -20.58
C GLN A 118 3.78 -10.60 -21.11
N LYS A 119 4.02 -11.67 -20.34
CA LYS A 119 4.89 -12.78 -20.78
C LYS A 119 4.30 -13.54 -21.96
N GLU A 120 3.00 -13.85 -21.93
CA GLU A 120 2.34 -14.55 -23.04
C GLU A 120 2.21 -13.65 -24.29
N GLU A 121 2.00 -12.34 -24.10
CA GLU A 121 2.00 -11.35 -25.19
C GLU A 121 3.38 -11.28 -25.87
N SER A 122 4.47 -11.30 -25.11
CA SER A 122 5.84 -11.33 -25.65
C SER A 122 6.17 -12.61 -26.44
N ARG A 123 5.44 -13.70 -26.19
CA ARG A 123 5.58 -14.99 -26.89
C ARG A 123 4.71 -15.10 -28.14
N GLY A 124 3.81 -14.15 -28.37
CA GLY A 124 2.85 -14.18 -29.49
C GLY A 124 1.70 -15.17 -29.29
N ASN A 125 1.40 -15.59 -28.06
CA ASN A 125 0.32 -16.54 -27.77
C ASN A 125 -1.04 -15.82 -27.66
N GLU A 126 -1.55 -15.29 -28.78
CA GLU A 126 -2.74 -14.41 -28.82
C GLU A 126 -4.00 -15.03 -28.17
N ASP A 127 -4.23 -16.33 -28.37
CA ASP A 127 -5.37 -17.05 -27.77
C ASP A 127 -5.29 -17.07 -26.24
N HIS A 128 -4.11 -17.34 -25.67
CA HIS A 128 -3.89 -17.32 -24.22
C HIS A 128 -4.01 -15.90 -23.67
N VAL A 129 -3.46 -14.91 -24.37
CA VAL A 129 -3.54 -13.50 -23.97
C VAL A 129 -5.00 -13.06 -23.85
N THR A 130 -5.87 -13.50 -24.76
CA THR A 130 -7.30 -13.19 -24.71
C THR A 130 -7.95 -13.78 -23.44
N LEU A 131 -7.70 -15.05 -23.14
CA LEU A 131 -8.22 -15.70 -21.92
C LEU A 131 -7.71 -15.03 -20.64
N ILE A 132 -6.43 -14.64 -20.62
CA ILE A 132 -5.82 -13.96 -19.47
C ILE A 132 -6.42 -12.57 -19.28
N LYS A 133 -6.65 -11.81 -20.36
CA LYS A 133 -7.30 -10.48 -20.33
C LYS A 133 -8.71 -10.55 -19.74
N GLU A 134 -9.49 -11.57 -20.10
CA GLU A 134 -10.81 -11.79 -19.51
C GLU A 134 -10.74 -12.08 -18.01
N TYR A 135 -9.78 -12.91 -17.58
CA TYR A 135 -9.60 -13.22 -16.16
C TYR A 135 -9.10 -12.02 -15.36
N ARG A 136 -8.14 -11.25 -15.90
CA ARG A 136 -7.69 -9.98 -15.33
C ARG A 136 -8.86 -9.03 -15.13
N SER A 137 -9.72 -8.88 -16.14
CA SER A 137 -10.90 -7.99 -16.08
C SER A 137 -11.86 -8.37 -14.94
N LYS A 138 -12.02 -9.67 -14.63
CA LYS A 138 -12.82 -10.12 -13.47
C LYS A 138 -12.19 -9.66 -12.15
N VAL A 139 -10.88 -9.82 -12.00
CA VAL A 139 -10.15 -9.37 -10.81
C VAL A 139 -10.19 -7.84 -10.67
N GLU A 140 -10.13 -7.09 -11.77
CA GLU A 140 -10.27 -5.63 -11.77
C GLU A 140 -11.68 -5.18 -11.34
N ALA A 141 -12.72 -5.92 -11.71
CA ALA A 141 -14.08 -5.66 -11.24
C ALA A 141 -14.23 -5.92 -9.72
N GLU A 142 -13.60 -6.98 -9.21
CA GLU A 142 -13.54 -7.26 -7.76
C GLU A 142 -12.79 -6.15 -7.01
N LEU A 143 -11.62 -5.74 -7.51
CA LEU A 143 -10.84 -4.62 -6.97
C LEU A 143 -11.66 -3.33 -6.92
N SER A 144 -12.34 -3.00 -8.02
CA SER A 144 -13.20 -1.80 -8.12
C SER A 144 -14.30 -1.86 -7.06
N LYS A 145 -15.00 -2.99 -6.95
CA LYS A 145 -16.07 -3.18 -5.95
C LYS A 145 -15.58 -2.99 -4.51
N ILE A 146 -14.40 -3.52 -4.18
CA ILE A 146 -13.81 -3.36 -2.84
C ILE A 146 -13.48 -1.88 -2.57
N CYS A 147 -12.88 -1.19 -3.54
CA CYS A 147 -12.54 0.23 -3.41
C CYS A 147 -13.80 1.09 -3.28
N ASP A 148 -14.81 0.88 -4.13
CA ASP A 148 -16.06 1.64 -4.11
C ASP A 148 -16.82 1.44 -2.78
N GLY A 149 -16.77 0.23 -2.22
CA GLY A 149 -17.36 -0.09 -0.91
C GLY A 149 -16.83 0.80 0.21
N ILE A 150 -15.50 0.84 0.39
CA ILE A 150 -14.89 1.66 1.44
C ILE A 150 -14.95 3.16 1.13
N LEU A 151 -14.77 3.58 -0.13
CA LEU A 151 -14.88 4.98 -0.51
C LEU A 151 -16.26 5.54 -0.20
N LYS A 152 -17.31 4.76 -0.44
CA LYS A 152 -18.68 5.12 -0.05
C LYS A 152 -18.81 5.31 1.46
N LEU A 153 -18.28 4.39 2.28
CA LEU A 153 -18.33 4.52 3.74
C LEU A 153 -17.56 5.73 4.25
N LEU A 154 -16.40 6.02 3.66
CA LEU A 154 -15.58 7.18 3.96
C LEU A 154 -16.34 8.47 3.69
N ASP A 155 -16.99 8.56 2.53
CA ASP A 155 -17.69 9.78 2.11
C ASP A 155 -19.02 10.01 2.83
N THR A 156 -19.76 8.94 3.15
CA THR A 156 -21.10 9.08 3.75
C THR A 156 -21.10 9.04 5.28
N HIS A 157 -20.12 8.39 5.92
CA HIS A 157 -20.13 8.19 7.37
C HIS A 157 -18.86 8.69 8.06
N LEU A 158 -17.68 8.22 7.63
CA LEU A 158 -16.46 8.31 8.44
C LEU A 158 -15.76 9.66 8.38
N VAL A 159 -15.59 10.25 7.19
CA VAL A 159 -14.98 11.58 7.06
C VAL A 159 -15.89 12.66 7.68
N PRO A 160 -17.22 12.64 7.47
CA PRO A 160 -18.11 13.62 8.11
C PRO A 160 -18.19 13.52 9.64
N SER A 161 -18.01 12.33 10.24
CA SER A 161 -18.08 12.15 11.70
C SER A 161 -16.75 12.40 12.42
N ALA A 162 -15.63 12.48 11.69
CA ALA A 162 -14.30 12.65 12.27
C ALA A 162 -14.13 14.01 12.94
N THR A 163 -13.88 14.03 14.24
CA THR A 163 -13.75 15.27 15.02
C THR A 163 -12.29 15.69 15.21
N THR A 164 -11.42 14.73 15.54
CA THR A 164 -9.99 14.96 15.85
C THR A 164 -9.13 15.07 14.59
N ALA A 165 -7.97 15.71 14.71
CA ALA A 165 -6.98 15.74 13.62
C ALA A 165 -6.53 14.33 13.23
N GLU A 166 -6.28 13.45 14.21
CA GLU A 166 -5.88 12.07 13.97
C GLU A 166 -6.89 11.30 13.12
N SER A 167 -8.18 11.34 13.48
CA SER A 167 -9.20 10.60 12.74
C SER A 167 -9.45 11.19 11.36
N LYS A 168 -9.44 12.52 11.21
CA LYS A 168 -9.53 13.17 9.89
C LYS A 168 -8.39 12.75 8.97
N VAL A 169 -7.14 12.84 9.45
CA VAL A 169 -5.97 12.45 8.66
C VAL A 169 -6.03 10.95 8.34
N PHE A 170 -6.43 10.11 9.30
CA PHE A 170 -6.57 8.67 9.09
C PHE A 170 -7.55 8.35 7.95
N TYR A 171 -8.77 8.90 7.98
CA TYR A 171 -9.78 8.61 6.96
C TYR A 171 -9.46 9.24 5.60
N LEU A 172 -8.92 10.47 5.57
CA LEU A 172 -8.49 11.09 4.32
C LEU A 172 -7.30 10.36 3.69
N LYS A 173 -6.34 9.89 4.50
CA LYS A 173 -5.28 9.00 4.04
C LYS A 173 -5.85 7.71 3.47
N MET A 174 -6.79 7.08 4.15
CA MET A 174 -7.45 5.87 3.68
C MET A 174 -8.18 6.11 2.34
N LYS A 175 -8.89 7.24 2.21
CA LYS A 175 -9.52 7.65 0.95
C LYS A 175 -8.49 7.77 -0.19
N GLY A 176 -7.37 8.43 0.06
CA GLY A 176 -6.26 8.51 -0.88
C GLY A 176 -5.71 7.13 -1.26
N ASP A 177 -5.53 6.23 -0.29
CA ASP A 177 -5.06 4.87 -0.52
C ASP A 177 -5.98 4.08 -1.47
N TYR A 178 -7.30 4.16 -1.30
CA TYR A 178 -8.23 3.41 -2.15
C TYR A 178 -8.40 4.01 -3.55
N HIS A 179 -8.36 5.34 -3.69
CA HIS A 179 -8.26 5.95 -5.02
C HIS A 179 -6.93 5.61 -5.71
N ARG A 180 -5.83 5.52 -4.95
CA ARG A 180 -4.53 5.11 -5.49
C ARG A 180 -4.60 3.69 -6.04
N TYR A 181 -5.24 2.77 -5.33
CA TYR A 181 -5.44 1.40 -5.79
C TYR A 181 -6.26 1.34 -7.09
N LEU A 182 -7.28 2.19 -7.26
CA LEU A 182 -7.98 2.32 -8.54
C LEU A 182 -7.05 2.80 -9.65
N ALA A 183 -6.20 3.80 -9.37
CA ALA A 183 -5.26 4.35 -10.35
C ALA A 183 -4.17 3.36 -10.81
N GLU A 184 -3.93 2.27 -10.08
CA GLU A 184 -2.96 1.23 -10.45
C GLU A 184 -3.38 0.42 -11.68
N PHE A 185 -4.68 0.12 -11.82
CA PHE A 185 -5.18 -0.79 -12.87
C PHE A 185 -6.16 -0.13 -13.84
N LYS A 186 -6.80 0.98 -13.46
CA LYS A 186 -7.64 1.74 -14.37
C LYS A 186 -6.82 2.37 -15.49
N THR A 187 -7.46 2.68 -16.61
CA THR A 187 -6.82 3.29 -17.78
C THR A 187 -7.57 4.53 -18.24
N GLY A 188 -6.96 5.31 -19.14
CA GLY A 188 -7.60 6.48 -19.75
C GLY A 188 -8.13 7.52 -18.73
N ALA A 189 -9.38 7.94 -18.92
CA ALA A 189 -10.03 8.95 -18.09
C ALA A 189 -10.22 8.51 -16.63
N GLU A 190 -10.62 7.25 -16.41
CA GLU A 190 -10.84 6.71 -15.06
C GLU A 190 -9.54 6.71 -14.23
N ARG A 191 -8.40 6.39 -14.87
CA ARG A 191 -7.08 6.47 -14.20
C ARG A 191 -6.77 7.89 -13.77
N LYS A 192 -7.03 8.87 -14.64
CA LYS A 192 -6.75 10.28 -14.38
C LYS A 192 -7.60 10.79 -13.21
N GLU A 193 -8.90 10.48 -13.22
CA GLU A 193 -9.82 10.84 -12.13
C GLU A 193 -9.41 10.21 -10.80
N ALA A 194 -9.01 8.94 -10.80
CA ALA A 194 -8.52 8.25 -9.61
C ALA A 194 -7.22 8.89 -9.07
N ALA A 195 -6.29 9.26 -9.96
CA ALA A 195 -5.06 9.95 -9.57
C ALA A 195 -5.32 11.35 -9.01
N GLU A 196 -6.21 12.13 -9.63
CA GLU A 196 -6.62 13.45 -9.13
C GLU A 196 -7.29 13.35 -7.75
N SER A 197 -8.20 12.39 -7.58
CA SER A 197 -8.88 12.12 -6.30
C SER A 197 -7.90 11.69 -5.21
N THR A 198 -6.89 10.87 -5.57
CA THR A 198 -5.80 10.48 -4.66
C THR A 198 -5.02 11.71 -4.19
N LEU A 199 -4.61 12.56 -5.13
CA LEU A 199 -3.83 13.77 -4.83
C LEU A 199 -4.61 14.73 -3.91
N LEU A 200 -5.89 14.96 -4.19
CA LEU A 200 -6.75 15.80 -3.37
C LEU A 200 -6.91 15.27 -1.94
N ALA A 201 -7.15 13.97 -1.79
CA ALA A 201 -7.31 13.33 -0.48
C ALA A 201 -6.01 13.40 0.35
N TYR A 202 -4.86 13.05 -0.25
CA TYR A 202 -3.57 13.14 0.44
C TYR A 202 -3.15 14.57 0.74
N LYS A 203 -3.43 15.55 -0.13
CA LYS A 203 -3.17 16.96 0.17
C LYS A 203 -4.00 17.45 1.35
N SER A 204 -5.29 17.16 1.35
CA SER A 204 -6.18 17.51 2.46
C SER A 204 -5.72 16.86 3.78
N ALA A 205 -5.29 15.60 3.74
CA ALA A 205 -4.72 14.92 4.89
C ALA A 205 -3.37 15.55 5.34
N GLN A 206 -2.53 15.95 4.39
CA GLN A 206 -1.21 16.52 4.65
C GLN A 206 -1.33 17.89 5.32
N ASP A 207 -2.24 18.73 4.86
CA ASP A 207 -2.44 20.07 5.43
C ASP A 207 -2.85 19.99 6.92
N ILE A 208 -3.76 19.08 7.26
CA ILE A 208 -4.17 18.83 8.65
C ILE A 208 -3.01 18.21 9.45
N ALA A 209 -2.32 17.22 8.89
CA ALA A 209 -1.22 16.54 9.58
C ALA A 209 -0.04 17.48 9.89
N LEU A 210 0.29 18.39 8.99
CA LEU A 210 1.36 19.38 9.20
C LEU A 210 0.99 20.42 10.26
N ALA A 211 -0.30 20.78 10.36
CA ALA A 211 -0.78 21.76 11.33
C ALA A 211 -0.91 21.16 12.75
N ASP A 212 -1.44 19.95 12.86
CA ASP A 212 -1.97 19.44 14.13
C ASP A 212 -1.25 18.19 14.68
N LEU A 213 -0.38 17.53 13.89
CA LEU A 213 0.33 16.31 14.32
C LEU A 213 1.85 16.52 14.35
N ALA A 214 2.51 16.01 15.39
CA ALA A 214 3.97 16.03 15.49
C ALA A 214 4.64 15.29 14.31
N PRO A 215 5.83 15.71 13.85
CA PRO A 215 6.58 15.04 12.78
C PRO A 215 6.80 13.54 13.01
N THR A 216 6.94 13.14 14.26
CA THR A 216 7.10 11.75 14.70
C THR A 216 5.79 10.96 14.76
N HIS A 217 4.63 11.61 14.63
CA HIS A 217 3.34 10.94 14.79
C HIS A 217 3.13 9.84 13.73
N PRO A 218 2.81 8.58 14.11
CA PRO A 218 2.72 7.46 13.16
C PRO A 218 1.75 7.68 11.99
N ILE A 219 0.61 8.34 12.23
CA ILE A 219 -0.35 8.67 11.16
C ILE A 219 0.25 9.67 10.13
N ARG A 220 1.01 10.68 10.58
CA ARG A 220 1.68 11.67 9.71
C ARG A 220 2.79 11.02 8.90
N LEU A 221 3.63 10.21 9.55
CA LEU A 221 4.67 9.42 8.89
C LEU A 221 4.09 8.45 7.86
N GLY A 222 3.03 7.73 8.23
CA GLY A 222 2.35 6.80 7.33
C GLY A 222 1.69 7.49 6.14
N LEU A 223 1.18 8.72 6.31
CA LEU A 223 0.69 9.54 5.20
C LEU A 223 1.84 9.92 4.26
N ALA A 224 2.97 10.42 4.78
CA ALA A 224 4.12 10.79 3.96
C ALA A 224 4.69 9.59 3.18
N LEU A 225 4.72 8.40 3.80
CA LEU A 225 5.11 7.15 3.16
C LEU A 225 4.20 6.84 1.96
N ASN A 226 2.88 6.83 2.17
CA ASN A 226 1.96 6.46 1.09
C ASN A 226 1.87 7.54 0.00
N PHE A 227 2.03 8.81 0.37
CA PHE A 227 2.01 9.91 -0.58
C PHE A 227 3.29 9.97 -1.42
N SER A 228 4.45 9.62 -0.87
CA SER A 228 5.68 9.49 -1.66
C SER A 228 5.58 8.33 -2.65
N VAL A 229 5.04 7.17 -2.24
CA VAL A 229 4.75 6.03 -3.14
C VAL A 229 3.81 6.46 -4.27
N PHE A 230 2.78 7.27 -4.00
CA PHE A 230 1.90 7.80 -5.04
C PHE A 230 2.64 8.66 -6.07
N TYR A 231 3.51 9.57 -5.62
CA TYR A 231 4.32 10.38 -6.54
C TYR A 231 5.23 9.51 -7.40
N TYR A 232 5.79 8.44 -6.84
CA TYR A 232 6.67 7.52 -7.55
C TYR A 232 5.88 6.66 -8.56
N GLU A 233 4.96 5.83 -8.06
CA GLU A 233 4.33 4.77 -8.84
C GLU A 233 3.21 5.25 -9.76
N ILE A 234 2.47 6.32 -9.39
CA ILE A 234 1.28 6.75 -10.14
C ILE A 234 1.56 7.99 -11.00
N LEU A 235 2.22 8.99 -10.41
CA LEU A 235 2.53 10.25 -11.10
C LEU A 235 3.88 10.24 -11.82
N ASN A 236 4.66 9.16 -11.71
CA ASN A 236 5.98 9.03 -12.32
C ASN A 236 6.86 10.26 -12.07
N SER A 237 6.86 10.73 -10.82
CA SER A 237 7.56 11.94 -10.36
C SER A 237 8.56 11.58 -9.24
N PRO A 238 9.64 10.85 -9.56
CA PRO A 238 10.58 10.31 -8.58
C PRO A 238 11.23 11.39 -7.71
N ASP A 239 11.59 12.54 -8.29
CA ASP A 239 12.17 13.67 -7.54
C ASP A 239 11.25 14.16 -6.41
N ARG A 240 9.94 14.26 -6.70
CA ARG A 240 8.94 14.68 -5.70
C ARG A 240 8.73 13.61 -4.64
N ALA A 241 8.72 12.33 -5.04
CA ALA A 241 8.62 11.21 -4.12
C ALA A 241 9.78 11.19 -3.12
N CYS A 242 11.02 11.23 -3.63
CA CYS A 242 12.24 11.26 -2.83
C CYS A 242 12.31 12.49 -1.94
N SER A 243 11.97 13.67 -2.47
CA SER A 243 11.96 14.91 -1.67
C SER A 243 10.99 14.82 -0.49
N LEU A 244 9.77 14.35 -0.72
CA LEU A 244 8.75 14.19 0.32
C LEU A 244 9.15 13.15 1.37
N ALA A 245 9.63 11.99 0.94
CA ALA A 245 10.05 10.92 1.85
C ALA A 245 11.25 11.35 2.71
N LYS A 246 12.24 12.03 2.10
CA LYS A 246 13.41 12.56 2.79
C LYS A 246 13.03 13.64 3.80
N GLN A 247 12.19 14.60 3.41
CA GLN A 247 11.72 15.65 4.31
C GLN A 247 11.05 15.05 5.55
N ALA A 248 10.11 14.11 5.37
CA ALA A 248 9.41 13.49 6.49
C ALA A 248 10.36 12.69 7.41
N PHE A 249 11.36 12.02 6.82
CA PHE A 249 12.37 11.28 7.57
C PHE A 249 13.27 12.21 8.40
N ASP A 250 13.79 13.28 7.79
CA ASP A 250 14.70 14.24 8.43
C ASP A 250 13.98 15.02 9.56
N GLU A 251 12.73 15.45 9.33
CA GLU A 251 11.89 16.09 10.36
C GLU A 251 11.66 15.16 11.55
N ALA A 252 11.30 13.89 11.30
CA ALA A 252 11.05 12.94 12.37
C ALA A 252 12.31 12.56 13.15
N ILE A 253 13.47 12.46 12.49
CA ILE A 253 14.76 12.25 13.18
C ILE A 253 15.03 13.36 14.19
N SER A 254 14.76 14.61 13.82
CA SER A 254 15.09 15.76 14.66
C SER A 254 14.34 15.80 16.00
N GLU A 255 13.22 15.10 16.09
CA GLU A 255 12.36 15.04 17.29
C GLU A 255 12.26 13.63 17.88
N LEU A 256 12.99 12.64 17.34
CA LEU A 256 12.83 11.23 17.70
C LEU A 256 13.16 10.95 19.18
N ASP A 257 14.15 11.66 19.73
CA ASP A 257 14.61 11.53 21.12
C ASP A 257 13.56 11.97 22.16
N THR A 258 12.47 12.60 21.72
CA THR A 258 11.38 13.09 22.60
C THR A 258 10.28 12.06 22.84
N LEU A 259 10.29 10.93 22.10
CA LEU A 259 9.22 9.93 22.15
C LEU A 259 9.30 9.00 23.36
N GLY A 260 8.13 8.60 23.86
CA GLY A 260 8.01 7.47 24.78
C GLY A 260 8.20 6.12 24.08
N GLU A 261 8.45 5.05 24.85
CA GLU A 261 8.85 3.73 24.32
C GLU A 261 7.82 3.11 23.34
N GLU A 262 6.53 3.29 23.60
CA GLU A 262 5.45 2.75 22.76
C GLU A 262 5.41 3.44 21.40
N SER A 263 5.31 4.78 21.39
CA SER A 263 5.30 5.57 20.14
C SER A 263 6.62 5.48 19.36
N TYR A 264 7.75 5.24 20.05
CA TYR A 264 9.06 5.07 19.41
C TYR A 264 9.09 3.85 18.48
N LYS A 265 8.53 2.71 18.91
CA LYS A 265 8.51 1.48 18.11
C LYS A 265 7.72 1.65 16.81
N ASP A 266 6.55 2.27 16.89
CA ASP A 266 5.72 2.50 15.70
C ASP A 266 6.36 3.50 14.74
N SER A 267 6.85 4.62 15.27
CA SER A 267 7.45 5.69 14.46
C SER A 267 8.70 5.21 13.74
N THR A 268 9.59 4.50 14.45
CA THR A 268 10.83 3.98 13.85
C THR A 268 10.59 2.90 12.79
N LEU A 269 9.55 2.08 12.94
CA LEU A 269 9.17 1.12 11.89
C LEU A 269 8.77 1.83 10.58
N ILE A 270 8.05 2.95 10.68
CA ILE A 270 7.62 3.72 9.49
C ILE A 270 8.79 4.51 8.90
N MET A 271 9.67 5.07 9.75
CA MET A 271 10.89 5.73 9.28
C MET A 271 11.81 4.75 8.55
N GLN A 272 11.92 3.51 9.02
CA GLN A 272 12.68 2.47 8.31
C GLN A 272 12.10 2.21 6.91
N LEU A 273 10.77 2.14 6.78
CA LEU A 273 10.10 2.01 5.49
C LEU A 273 10.37 3.18 4.54
N LEU A 274 10.35 4.41 5.05
CA LEU A 274 10.73 5.59 4.27
C LEU A 274 12.18 5.50 3.78
N ARG A 275 13.11 5.05 4.65
CA ARG A 275 14.52 4.85 4.29
C ARG A 275 14.71 3.76 3.23
N ASP A 276 13.99 2.65 3.37
CA ASP A 276 14.05 1.53 2.43
C ASP A 276 13.57 1.98 1.04
N ASN A 277 12.45 2.73 0.97
CA ASN A 277 11.96 3.33 -0.28
C ASN A 277 12.98 4.31 -0.89
N LEU A 278 13.55 5.21 -0.09
CA LEU A 278 14.56 6.16 -0.56
C LEU A 278 15.79 5.44 -1.14
N THR A 279 16.22 4.36 -0.50
CA THR A 279 17.36 3.56 -0.97
C THR A 279 17.05 2.92 -2.32
N LEU A 280 15.87 2.32 -2.45
CA LEU A 280 15.41 1.70 -3.69
C LEU A 280 15.28 2.72 -4.84
N TRP A 281 14.64 3.86 -4.59
CA TRP A 281 14.40 4.86 -5.62
C TRP A 281 15.67 5.61 -6.05
N THR A 282 16.63 5.78 -5.14
CA THR A 282 17.90 6.41 -5.49
C THR A 282 18.81 5.48 -6.28
N SER A 283 18.75 4.16 -6.07
CA SER A 283 19.45 3.22 -6.96
C SER A 283 18.89 3.26 -8.37
N ASP A 284 17.56 3.26 -8.53
CA ASP A 284 16.90 3.29 -9.84
C ASP A 284 17.32 4.55 -10.65
N ILE A 285 17.35 5.72 -10.01
CA ILE A 285 17.77 6.99 -10.64
C ILE A 285 19.25 6.95 -11.09
N THR A 286 20.12 6.30 -10.31
CA THR A 286 21.55 6.21 -10.66
C THR A 286 21.85 5.21 -11.77
N GLU A 287 21.02 4.18 -11.93
CA GLU A 287 21.14 3.21 -13.02
C GLU A 287 20.64 3.79 -14.35
N ASP A 288 19.50 4.49 -14.36
CA ASP A 288 18.97 5.16 -15.57
C ASP A 288 19.87 6.31 -16.05
N GLY A 289 20.56 7.02 -15.15
CA GLY A 289 21.49 8.11 -15.50
C GLY A 289 22.84 7.65 -16.05
N ALA A 290 23.18 6.36 -15.95
CA ALA A 290 24.45 5.81 -16.44
C ALA A 290 24.43 5.47 -17.93
N ASP A 291 23.24 5.31 -18.53
CA ASP A 291 23.09 5.00 -19.95
C ASP A 291 23.16 6.25 -20.86
N GLU A 292 23.03 7.46 -20.32
CA GLU A 292 23.14 8.71 -21.10
C GLU A 292 24.59 9.19 -21.35
N ILE A 293 25.62 8.60 -20.71
CA ILE A 293 27.01 9.12 -20.77
C ILE A 293 27.93 8.31 -21.73
N LYS A 294 27.41 7.33 -22.48
CA LYS A 294 28.24 6.49 -23.39
C LYS A 294 28.24 6.86 -24.88
N GLU A 295 27.85 8.07 -25.27
CA GLU A 295 28.24 8.59 -26.60
C GLU A 295 29.55 9.38 -26.51
N ALA A 296 30.67 8.65 -26.56
CA ALA A 296 31.95 9.25 -26.88
C ALA A 296 31.94 9.72 -28.35
N PRO A 297 32.41 10.94 -28.67
CA PRO A 297 32.44 11.41 -30.05
C PRO A 297 33.48 10.62 -30.83
N LYS A 298 33.04 9.84 -31.82
CA LYS A 298 33.92 9.29 -32.86
C LYS A 298 34.62 10.45 -33.56
N LYS A 299 35.92 10.63 -33.31
CA LYS A 299 36.78 11.43 -34.18
C LYS A 299 36.91 10.70 -35.52
N GLU A 300 36.31 11.29 -36.55
CA GLU A 300 36.52 10.92 -37.94
C GLU A 300 38.01 11.02 -38.29
N SER A 301 38.54 9.92 -38.82
CA SER A 301 39.79 9.86 -39.56
C SER A 301 39.59 10.56 -40.91
N GLY A 302 40.27 11.69 -41.11
CA GLY A 302 40.42 12.32 -42.42
C GLY A 302 41.83 12.09 -42.97
N GLU A 303 41.97 11.15 -43.91
CA GLU A 303 43.07 11.12 -44.87
C GLU A 303 42.66 11.92 -46.12
N GLY A 304 43.61 12.67 -46.69
CA GLY A 304 43.59 13.06 -48.11
C GLY A 304 43.77 14.55 -48.41
N GLN A 305 45.02 15.04 -48.41
CA GLN A 305 45.83 15.33 -49.61
C GLN A 305 47.10 16.11 -49.23
#